data_AF-A0A2D2D3G5-F1
#
_entry.id   AF-A0A2D2D3G5-F1
#
_cell.length_a   1.000
_cell.length_b   1.000
_cell.length_c   1.000
_cell.angle_alpha   90.00
_cell.angle_beta   90.00
_cell.angle_gamma   90.00
#
_symmetry.space_group_name_H-M   'P 1'
#
loop_
_entity.id
_entity.type
_entity.pdbx_description
1 polymer ?
#
loop_
_entity_poly.entity_id
_entity_poly.type
_entity_poly.pdbx_seq_one_letter_code
_entity_poly.pdbx_strand_id
1 'polypeptide(L)'
;MSESFRTPASDDGELLGVATLCRAFMAGDELPKIYDRLTARLERDPNDAYAMLDLSMIAHLLGDKEAHLRLQRQALSQQRIFSLAGSQPRNQVRLLAIVTAGDFMSNTPLEFLVEDGPIALHYLYVASDQALPHPLPDHDVAFVAVAESDRNRGVLEQLDRAVETWPRPLLNRPSAIARLTRDGAFRLLYDTPGLVYPVNAAVTRAALEAVVRGETEIEALLDGASYPVLARPRGTHAGEGLVKLDGVSALAEFLANQSVDSFYLAQFIDYRSADGLFRKYRLLFIDGAPYAAHLAISKNWMIHYLNAEMNDWNHRAEEALFFARFDDDFAVRHQAAFTEMARRIGLDYFIIDCGETSDGRLLLFEVGTAMIVHSLDPVAAFPYKQPQMRKLFDGFIAYICKHATDDGRCRTTSPE
;
A
#
# COMPACT_ATOMS: atom_id res chain seq x y z
N MET A 1 16.54 11.02 37.63
CA MET A 1 16.49 12.39 37.05
C MET A 1 15.94 12.22 35.66
N SER A 2 14.74 12.75 35.43
CA SER A 2 13.99 12.67 34.19
C SER A 2 14.64 13.54 33.12
N GLU A 3 15.19 12.93 32.07
CA GLU A 3 15.46 13.67 30.84
C GLU A 3 14.12 13.99 30.19
N SER A 4 13.61 15.18 30.48
CA SER A 4 12.56 15.80 29.69
C SER A 4 13.08 15.95 28.27
N PHE A 5 12.41 15.33 27.30
CA PHE A 5 12.62 15.58 25.88
C PHE A 5 12.57 17.10 25.63
N ARG A 6 13.74 17.70 25.41
CA ARG A 6 13.83 19.02 24.78
C ARG A 6 13.57 18.81 23.31
N THR A 7 12.38 19.15 22.85
CA THR A 7 12.15 19.46 21.44
C THR A 7 12.90 20.77 21.17
N PRO A 8 13.91 20.81 20.30
CA PRO A 8 14.47 22.07 19.84
C PRO A 8 13.41 22.74 18.97
N ALA A 9 13.01 23.95 19.34
CA ALA A 9 12.21 24.81 18.49
C ALA A 9 13.16 25.66 17.64
N SER A 10 13.29 25.34 16.35
CA SER A 10 13.58 26.25 15.21
C SER A 10 14.23 25.48 14.06
N ASP A 11 13.60 25.39 12.88
CA ASP A 11 14.20 24.97 11.57
C ASP A 11 15.07 23.69 11.51
N ASP A 12 15.15 22.92 12.59
CA ASP A 12 16.09 21.82 12.88
C ASP A 12 15.36 20.47 13.00
N GLY A 13 15.77 19.45 12.25
CA GLY A 13 15.56 18.04 12.64
C GLY A 13 14.15 17.44 12.50
N GLU A 14 13.33 17.89 11.56
CA GLU A 14 12.04 17.23 11.22
C GLU A 14 12.13 16.46 9.88
N LEU A 15 11.28 15.43 9.73
CA LEU A 15 11.17 14.63 8.51
C LEU A 15 10.21 15.32 7.54
N LEU A 16 10.64 15.66 6.33
CA LEU A 16 9.74 16.23 5.31
C LEU A 16 8.68 15.20 4.88
N GLY A 17 9.08 13.94 4.77
CA GLY A 17 8.18 12.83 4.54
C GLY A 17 7.90 12.56 3.07
N VAL A 18 7.40 11.35 2.82
CA VAL A 18 7.09 10.85 1.48
C VAL A 18 6.06 11.70 0.73
N ALA A 19 5.05 12.24 1.41
CA ALA A 19 3.99 13.00 0.75
C ALA A 19 4.52 14.33 0.18
N THR A 20 5.26 15.08 1.01
CA THR A 20 5.95 16.32 0.63
C THR A 20 6.93 16.08 -0.53
N LEU A 21 7.75 15.04 -0.44
CA LEU A 21 8.77 14.75 -1.43
C LEU A 21 8.17 14.29 -2.77
N CYS A 22 7.12 13.47 -2.76
CA CYS A 22 6.40 13.10 -3.98
C CYS A 22 5.76 14.32 -4.65
N ARG A 23 5.16 15.24 -3.88
CA ARG A 23 4.59 16.48 -4.41
C ARG A 23 5.67 17.36 -5.06
N ALA A 24 6.82 17.51 -4.40
CA ALA A 24 7.95 18.25 -4.95
C ALA A 24 8.52 17.61 -6.22
N PHE A 25 8.60 16.28 -6.27
CA PHE A 25 9.01 15.53 -7.46
C PHE A 25 8.05 15.76 -8.63
N MET A 26 6.73 15.68 -8.39
CA MET A 26 5.73 15.94 -9.43
C MET A 26 5.70 17.39 -9.92
N ALA A 27 6.03 18.36 -9.04
CA ALA A 27 6.15 19.76 -9.41
C ALA A 27 7.42 20.07 -10.24
N GLY A 28 8.45 19.23 -10.15
CA GLY A 28 9.71 19.35 -10.90
C GLY A 28 10.70 20.36 -10.31
N ASP A 29 10.29 21.63 -10.15
CA ASP A 29 11.21 22.74 -9.83
C ASP A 29 11.60 22.84 -8.34
N GLU A 30 10.88 22.15 -7.46
CA GLU A 30 11.07 22.23 -6.01
C GLU A 30 12.01 21.15 -5.46
N LEU A 31 12.03 19.96 -6.06
CA LEU A 31 12.84 18.85 -5.58
C LEU A 31 14.35 19.14 -5.55
N PRO A 32 14.95 19.80 -6.57
CA PRO A 32 16.38 20.15 -6.52
C PRO A 32 16.73 21.06 -5.35
N LYS A 33 15.86 22.05 -5.04
CA LYS A 33 16.08 22.97 -3.91
C LYS A 33 16.03 22.23 -2.57
N ILE A 34 15.11 21.28 -2.43
CA ILE A 34 15.02 20.43 -1.24
C ILE A 34 16.27 19.56 -1.12
N TYR A 35 16.71 18.94 -2.22
CA TYR A 35 17.92 18.12 -2.26
C TYR A 35 19.16 18.90 -1.81
N ASP A 36 19.38 20.11 -2.35
CA ASP A 36 20.51 20.96 -1.99
C ASP A 36 20.49 21.33 -0.50
N ARG A 37 19.31 21.68 0.02
CA ARG A 37 19.12 22.01 1.44
C ARG A 37 19.43 20.82 2.36
N LEU A 38 18.97 19.62 2.01
CA LEU A 38 19.22 18.41 2.80
C LEU A 38 20.69 17.99 2.72
N THR A 39 21.32 18.15 1.56
CA THR A 39 22.76 17.90 1.39
C THR A 39 23.58 18.85 2.27
N ALA A 40 23.26 20.14 2.28
CA ALA A 40 23.90 21.13 3.15
C ALA A 40 23.65 20.87 4.65
N ARG A 41 22.57 20.16 5.03
CA ARG A 41 22.39 19.66 6.40
C ARG A 41 23.39 18.54 6.71
N LEU A 42 23.54 17.55 5.84
CA LEU A 42 24.51 16.46 6.03
C LEU A 42 25.97 16.92 6.02
N GLU A 43 26.31 17.97 5.25
CA GLU A 43 27.64 18.56 5.29
C GLU A 43 27.96 19.22 6.64
N ARG A 44 26.94 19.78 7.31
CA ARG A 44 27.07 20.41 8.64
C ARG A 44 27.02 19.39 9.77
N ASP A 45 26.12 18.40 9.66
CA ASP A 45 25.98 17.28 10.59
C ASP A 45 25.88 15.95 9.82
N PRO A 46 27.00 15.22 9.69
CA PRO A 46 27.03 13.91 9.03
C PRO A 46 26.20 12.83 9.72
N ASN A 47 25.62 13.08 10.89
CA ASN A 47 24.73 12.15 11.61
C ASN A 47 23.26 12.58 11.56
N ASP A 48 22.89 13.61 10.78
CA ASP A 48 21.50 14.06 10.61
C ASP A 48 20.65 12.97 9.93
N ALA A 49 20.09 12.09 10.75
CA ALA A 49 19.31 10.94 10.31
C ALA A 49 18.03 11.34 9.56
N TYR A 50 17.44 12.49 9.91
CA TYR A 50 16.26 13.02 9.23
C TYR A 50 16.62 13.39 7.78
N ALA A 51 17.71 14.13 7.59
CA ALA A 51 18.18 14.48 6.25
C ALA A 51 18.55 13.25 5.42
N MET A 52 19.20 12.24 6.03
CA MET A 52 19.50 10.97 5.34
C MET A 52 18.24 10.24 4.89
N LEU A 53 17.20 10.20 5.73
CA LEU A 53 15.97 9.49 5.42
C LEU A 53 15.18 10.19 4.30
N ASP A 54 15.11 11.52 4.31
CA ASP A 54 14.49 12.28 3.21
C ASP A 54 15.32 12.16 1.92
N LEU A 55 16.65 12.25 1.98
CA LEU A 55 17.52 12.05 0.80
C LEU A 55 17.42 10.62 0.25
N SER A 56 17.25 9.62 1.13
CA SER A 56 16.97 8.24 0.71
C SER A 56 15.68 8.15 -0.10
N MET A 57 14.62 8.87 0.30
CA MET A 57 13.37 8.91 -0.45
C MET A 57 13.52 9.67 -1.77
N ILE A 58 14.27 10.77 -1.81
CA ILE A 58 14.60 11.47 -3.07
C ILE A 58 15.35 10.55 -4.02
N ALA A 59 16.37 9.82 -3.54
CA ALA A 59 17.09 8.85 -4.35
C ALA A 59 16.14 7.77 -4.92
N HIS A 60 15.18 7.31 -4.13
CA HIS A 60 14.17 6.36 -4.58
C HIS A 60 13.29 6.92 -5.71
N LEU A 61 12.80 8.15 -5.54
CA LEU A 61 12.00 8.88 -6.54
C LEU A 61 12.76 9.08 -7.85
N LEU A 62 14.07 9.30 -7.78
CA LEU A 62 14.96 9.45 -8.93
C LEU A 62 15.42 8.11 -9.54
N GLY A 63 15.00 6.97 -8.98
CA GLY A 63 15.34 5.63 -9.47
C GLY A 63 16.70 5.10 -9.02
N ASP A 64 17.42 5.80 -8.14
CA ASP A 64 18.69 5.34 -7.58
C ASP A 64 18.45 4.42 -6.38
N LYS A 65 18.22 3.14 -6.69
CA LYS A 65 17.96 2.09 -5.70
C LYS A 65 19.12 1.87 -4.73
N GLU A 66 20.36 2.00 -5.19
CA GLU A 66 21.53 1.77 -4.35
C GLU A 66 21.69 2.89 -3.33
N ALA A 67 21.61 4.15 -3.77
CA ALA A 67 21.67 5.30 -2.87
C ALA A 67 20.49 5.30 -1.89
N HIS A 68 19.27 4.99 -2.35
CA HIS A 68 18.10 4.86 -1.48
C HIS A 68 18.37 3.90 -0.31
N LEU A 69 18.78 2.66 -0.60
CA LEU A 69 18.99 1.64 0.43
C LEU A 69 20.16 1.97 1.35
N ARG A 70 21.24 2.55 0.80
CA ARG A 70 22.42 2.95 1.58
C ARG A 70 22.08 4.05 2.57
N LEU A 71 21.44 5.12 2.11
CA LEU A 71 21.06 6.26 2.95
C LEU A 71 20.01 5.87 3.99
N GLN A 72 19.03 5.04 3.63
CA GLN A 72 18.03 4.55 4.57
C GLN A 72 18.70 3.75 5.70
N ARG A 73 19.59 2.82 5.37
CA ARG A 73 20.31 2.03 6.37
C ARG A 73 21.14 2.91 7.30
N GLN A 74 21.80 3.92 6.75
CA GLN A 74 22.61 4.86 7.54
C GLN A 74 21.74 5.67 8.50
N ALA A 75 20.61 6.21 8.03
CA ALA A 75 19.64 6.90 8.88
C ALA A 75 19.17 6.02 10.04
N LEU A 76 18.79 4.77 9.74
CA LEU A 76 18.25 3.82 10.73
C LEU A 76 19.30 3.31 11.72
N SER A 77 20.59 3.38 11.38
CA SER A 77 21.67 3.10 12.34
C SER A 77 21.89 4.23 13.35
N GLN A 78 21.47 5.45 13.04
CA GLN A 78 21.56 6.59 13.96
C GLN A 78 20.36 6.63 14.92
N GLN A 79 19.15 6.48 14.38
CA GLN A 79 17.91 6.43 15.16
C GLN A 79 16.80 5.71 14.40
N ARG A 80 15.79 5.23 15.12
CA ARG A 80 14.66 4.47 14.56
C ARG A 80 13.31 5.15 14.75
N ILE A 81 13.30 6.30 15.42
CA ILE A 81 12.09 7.07 15.71
C ILE A 81 12.19 8.42 15.01
N PHE A 82 11.17 8.77 14.23
CA PHE A 82 11.14 10.01 13.46
C PHE A 82 9.78 10.68 13.64
N SER A 83 9.73 12.01 13.63
CA SER A 83 8.47 12.77 13.61
C SER A 83 8.31 13.47 12.27
N LEU A 84 7.11 13.37 11.69
CA LEU A 84 6.78 14.10 10.46
C LEU A 84 6.73 15.60 10.75
N ALA A 85 7.23 16.41 9.83
CA ALA A 85 7.22 17.86 9.94
C ALA A 85 5.81 18.41 10.18
N GLY A 86 5.71 19.42 11.04
CA GLY A 86 4.42 20.02 11.42
C GLY A 86 3.61 19.20 12.44
N SER A 87 4.09 18.04 12.90
CA SER A 87 3.48 17.32 14.01
C SER A 87 3.55 18.15 15.30
N GLN A 88 2.39 18.44 15.89
CA GLN A 88 2.21 19.20 17.12
C GLN A 88 1.53 18.32 18.19
N PRO A 89 2.29 17.43 18.87
CA PRO A 89 1.73 16.37 19.73
C PRO A 89 0.85 16.87 20.87
N ARG A 90 1.00 18.13 21.31
CA ARG A 90 0.19 18.70 22.40
C ARG A 90 -1.27 18.96 22.01
N ASN A 91 -1.52 19.23 20.73
CA ASN A 91 -2.84 19.64 20.23
C ASN A 91 -3.45 18.65 19.23
N GLN A 92 -2.72 17.59 18.92
CA GLN A 92 -3.10 16.58 17.92
C GLN A 92 -3.10 15.18 18.56
N VAL A 93 -3.81 14.25 17.92
CA VAL A 93 -3.73 12.82 18.22
C VAL A 93 -2.38 12.29 17.78
N ARG A 94 -1.66 11.60 18.67
CA ARG A 94 -0.34 11.03 18.38
C ARG A 94 -0.50 9.64 17.79
N LEU A 95 -0.29 9.54 16.49
CA LEU A 95 -0.32 8.30 15.74
C LEU A 95 1.11 7.76 15.61
N LEU A 96 1.36 6.58 16.18
CA LEU A 96 2.62 5.85 16.01
C LEU A 96 2.51 4.84 14.86
N ALA A 97 3.09 5.19 13.71
CA ALA A 97 3.23 4.31 12.57
C ALA A 97 4.39 3.33 12.79
N ILE A 98 4.08 2.04 12.90
CA ILE A 98 5.09 0.98 12.95
C ILE A 98 5.42 0.58 11.52
N VAL A 99 6.67 0.83 11.12
CA VAL A 99 7.16 0.68 9.74
C VAL A 99 8.43 -0.17 9.71
N THR A 100 8.77 -0.71 8.55
CA THR A 100 10.03 -1.42 8.29
C THR A 100 10.85 -0.68 7.22
N ALA A 101 12.15 -0.95 7.16
CA ALA A 101 12.99 -0.48 6.07
C ALA A 101 12.53 -1.10 4.72
N GLY A 102 12.67 -0.35 3.63
CA GLY A 102 12.28 -0.78 2.30
C GLY A 102 11.79 0.37 1.40
N ASP A 103 11.16 -0.03 0.30
CA ASP A 103 10.60 0.85 -0.74
C ASP A 103 9.14 1.26 -0.44
N PHE A 104 8.49 1.94 -1.40
CA PHE A 104 7.08 2.35 -1.31
C PHE A 104 6.09 1.23 -0.99
N MET A 105 6.40 -0.02 -1.36
CA MET A 105 5.50 -1.15 -1.17
C MET A 105 5.73 -1.85 0.18
N SER A 106 6.75 -1.43 0.93
CA SER A 106 7.10 -2.06 2.20
C SER A 106 6.22 -1.59 3.35
N ASN A 107 5.59 -0.40 3.22
CA ASN A 107 4.74 0.19 4.26
C ASN A 107 3.54 0.95 3.67
N THR A 108 2.41 0.98 4.38
CA THR A 108 1.31 1.90 4.10
C THR A 108 1.79 3.35 4.23
N PRO A 109 1.67 4.19 3.18
CA PRO A 109 2.16 5.57 3.22
C PRO A 109 1.14 6.47 3.93
N LEU A 110 1.10 6.38 5.27
CA LEU A 110 0.10 7.04 6.11
C LEU A 110 0.06 8.57 5.97
N GLU A 111 1.17 9.21 5.60
CA GLU A 111 1.25 10.66 5.42
C GLU A 111 0.19 11.19 4.46
N PHE A 112 -0.07 10.47 3.36
CA PHE A 112 -1.09 10.87 2.39
C PHE A 112 -2.50 10.85 2.99
N LEU A 113 -2.73 10.01 4.00
CA LEU A 113 -4.06 9.78 4.58
C LEU A 113 -4.37 10.72 5.74
N VAL A 114 -3.34 11.36 6.32
CA VAL A 114 -3.47 12.23 7.50
C VAL A 114 -3.05 13.67 7.22
N GLU A 115 -2.71 14.01 5.97
CA GLU A 115 -2.42 15.38 5.53
C GLU A 115 -3.57 16.31 5.94
N ASP A 116 -3.22 17.50 6.46
CA ASP A 116 -4.16 18.52 6.96
C ASP A 116 -5.08 18.11 8.14
N GLY A 117 -4.89 16.91 8.70
CA GLY A 117 -5.65 16.39 9.84
C GLY A 117 -5.09 16.78 11.20
N PRO A 118 -5.86 16.60 12.30
CA PRO A 118 -5.41 16.81 13.67
C PRO A 118 -4.53 15.65 14.18
N ILE A 119 -3.63 15.12 13.34
CA ILE A 119 -2.77 13.96 13.63
C ILE A 119 -1.30 14.40 13.66
N ALA A 120 -0.62 14.08 14.75
CA ALA A 120 0.83 14.12 14.86
C ALA A 120 1.37 12.72 14.51
N LEU A 121 2.07 12.60 13.37
CA LEU A 121 2.55 11.32 12.87
C LEU A 121 4.00 11.08 13.31
N HIS A 122 4.20 9.97 14.02
CA HIS A 122 5.51 9.50 14.44
C HIS A 122 5.77 8.12 13.85
N TYR A 123 6.99 7.89 13.38
CA TYR A 123 7.45 6.61 12.86
C TYR A 123 8.26 5.86 13.89
N LEU A 124 8.01 4.56 14.00
CA LEU A 124 8.88 3.60 14.64
C LEU A 124 9.33 2.56 13.60
N TYR A 125 10.59 2.64 13.20
CA TYR A 125 11.22 1.64 12.34
C TYR A 125 11.59 0.39 13.15
N VAL A 126 11.09 -0.76 12.71
CA VAL A 126 11.33 -2.07 13.30
C VAL A 126 12.02 -2.99 12.30
N ALA A 127 12.77 -3.95 12.82
CA ALA A 127 13.46 -4.99 12.06
C ALA A 127 13.44 -6.29 12.87
N SER A 128 13.34 -7.44 12.20
CA SER A 128 13.14 -8.74 12.84
C SER A 128 14.31 -9.21 13.70
N ASP A 129 15.50 -8.65 13.47
CA ASP A 129 16.74 -8.91 14.20
C ASP A 129 16.98 -7.94 15.37
N GLN A 130 16.06 -6.99 15.61
CA GLN A 130 16.20 -5.98 16.65
C GLN A 130 15.00 -5.99 17.58
N ALA A 131 15.24 -5.89 18.90
CA ALA A 131 14.15 -5.72 19.85
C ALA A 131 13.39 -4.40 19.64
N LEU A 132 12.09 -4.42 19.95
CA LEU A 132 11.27 -3.22 20.07
C LEU A 132 11.85 -2.31 21.17
N PRO A 133 11.82 -0.98 21.00
CA PRO A 133 12.34 -0.08 22.02
C PRO A 133 11.52 -0.17 23.30
N HIS A 134 12.21 -0.08 24.45
CA HIS A 134 11.58 0.02 25.76
C HIS A 134 12.21 1.18 26.55
N PRO A 135 11.42 2.19 26.98
CA PRO A 135 9.99 2.34 26.72
C PRO A 135 9.67 2.58 25.24
N LEU A 136 8.44 2.26 24.82
CA LEU A 136 7.92 2.67 23.52
C LEU A 136 7.76 4.20 23.47
N PRO A 137 7.81 4.84 22.28
CA PRO A 137 7.42 6.24 22.13
C PRO A 137 6.02 6.46 22.69
N ASP A 138 5.78 7.58 23.39
CA ASP A 138 4.45 7.88 23.91
C ASP A 138 3.49 8.22 22.76
N HIS A 139 2.32 7.57 22.74
CA HIS A 139 1.34 7.66 21.65
C HIS A 139 -0.07 7.41 22.19
N ASP A 140 -1.06 7.84 21.40
CA ASP A 140 -2.48 7.63 21.72
C ASP A 140 -3.02 6.40 21.01
N VAL A 141 -2.49 6.10 19.82
CA VAL A 141 -2.83 4.95 18.98
C VAL A 141 -1.63 4.57 18.11
N ALA A 142 -1.42 3.27 17.91
CA ALA A 142 -0.41 2.74 17.00
C ALA A 142 -1.07 2.08 15.78
N PHE A 143 -0.40 2.13 14.63
CA PHE A 143 -0.86 1.50 13.40
C PHE A 143 0.28 0.69 12.78
N VAL A 144 0.03 -0.60 12.51
CA VAL A 144 0.98 -1.44 11.79
C VAL A 144 0.89 -1.12 10.30
N ALA A 145 1.83 -0.33 9.81
CA ALA A 145 1.94 0.06 8.41
C ALA A 145 2.76 -0.96 7.59
N VAL A 146 3.50 -1.85 8.24
CA VAL A 146 4.28 -2.91 7.57
C VAL A 146 3.38 -3.75 6.66
N ALA A 147 3.79 -3.89 5.39
CA ALA A 147 3.07 -4.67 4.39
C ALA A 147 3.36 -6.17 4.48
N GLU A 148 2.45 -6.99 3.93
CA GLU A 148 2.72 -8.41 3.67
C GLU A 148 3.82 -8.54 2.61
N SER A 149 4.90 -9.25 2.97
CA SER A 149 5.88 -9.79 2.04
C SER A 149 6.71 -10.86 2.73
N ASP A 150 7.42 -11.67 1.95
CA ASP A 150 8.38 -12.64 2.51
C ASP A 150 9.49 -11.96 3.33
N ARG A 151 9.91 -10.75 2.93
CA ARG A 151 10.91 -9.96 3.66
C ARG A 151 10.39 -9.47 5.01
N ASN A 152 9.10 -9.14 5.08
CA ASN A 152 8.47 -8.57 6.27
C ASN A 152 7.89 -9.61 7.22
N ARG A 153 7.85 -10.89 6.83
CA ARG A 153 7.30 -11.98 7.64
C ARG A 153 7.85 -12.00 9.06
N GLY A 154 9.17 -11.95 9.22
CA GLY A 154 9.80 -11.95 10.54
C GLY A 154 9.45 -10.71 11.38
N VAL A 155 9.25 -9.55 10.75
CA VAL A 155 8.81 -8.32 11.42
C VAL A 155 7.36 -8.47 11.88
N LEU A 156 6.47 -8.95 11.01
CA LEU A 156 5.06 -9.18 11.34
C LEU A 156 4.91 -10.19 12.49
N GLU A 157 5.67 -11.29 12.47
CA GLU A 157 5.68 -12.29 13.55
C GLU A 157 6.20 -11.72 14.87
N GLN A 158 7.22 -10.84 14.82
CA GLN A 158 7.71 -10.16 16.01
C GLN A 158 6.66 -9.21 16.60
N LEU A 159 6.00 -8.42 15.75
CA LEU A 159 4.95 -7.50 16.17
C LEU A 159 3.74 -8.25 16.73
N ASP A 160 3.36 -9.38 16.12
CA ASP A 160 2.22 -10.20 16.58
C ASP A 160 2.41 -10.68 18.02
N ARG A 161 3.63 -11.07 18.39
CA ARG A 161 3.98 -11.45 19.77
C ARG A 161 3.86 -10.30 20.77
N ALA A 162 3.93 -9.06 20.32
CA ALA A 162 3.84 -7.88 21.18
C ALA A 162 2.41 -7.34 21.34
N VAL A 163 1.46 -7.78 20.49
CA VAL A 163 0.08 -7.25 20.43
C VAL A 163 -0.61 -7.27 21.79
N GLU A 164 -0.60 -8.40 22.49
CA GLU A 164 -1.30 -8.57 23.78
C GLU A 164 -0.72 -7.71 24.90
N THR A 165 0.55 -7.32 24.78
CA THR A 165 1.26 -6.48 25.76
C THR A 165 1.38 -5.02 25.33
N TRP A 166 0.82 -4.65 24.16
CA TRP A 166 0.95 -3.31 23.64
C TRP A 166 0.14 -2.33 24.52
N PRO A 167 0.73 -1.19 24.95
CA PRO A 167 0.13 -0.37 26.01
C PRO A 167 -1.06 0.50 25.56
N ARG A 168 -1.34 0.57 24.26
CA ARG A 168 -2.35 1.43 23.62
C ARG A 168 -3.10 0.64 22.54
N PRO A 169 -4.17 1.18 21.93
CA PRO A 169 -4.78 0.57 20.77
C PRO A 169 -3.75 0.38 19.63
N LEU A 170 -3.62 -0.85 19.15
CA LEU A 170 -2.75 -1.24 18.02
C LEU A 170 -3.63 -1.69 16.86
N LEU A 171 -3.69 -0.85 15.84
CA LEU A 171 -4.54 -1.03 14.66
C LEU A 171 -3.83 -1.85 13.59
N ASN A 172 -4.63 -2.53 12.76
CA ASN A 172 -4.18 -3.38 11.65
C ASN A 172 -3.33 -4.58 12.11
N ARG A 173 -3.97 -5.64 12.62
CA ARG A 173 -3.25 -6.74 13.30
C ARG A 173 -2.18 -7.42 12.43
N PRO A 174 -0.92 -7.59 12.91
CA PRO A 174 0.16 -8.20 12.14
C PRO A 174 -0.16 -9.59 11.59
N SER A 175 -0.77 -10.47 12.40
CA SER A 175 -1.20 -11.81 11.97
C SER A 175 -2.25 -11.79 10.86
N ALA A 176 -3.11 -10.79 10.79
CA ALA A 176 -4.08 -10.65 9.71
C ALA A 176 -3.44 -10.10 8.43
N ILE A 177 -2.50 -9.15 8.54
CA ILE A 177 -1.67 -8.69 7.42
C ILE A 177 -0.88 -9.86 6.81
N ALA A 178 -0.25 -10.69 7.64
CA ALA A 178 0.57 -11.82 7.19
C ALA A 178 -0.20 -12.89 6.38
N ARG A 179 -1.54 -12.92 6.47
CA ARG A 179 -2.39 -13.82 5.67
C ARG A 179 -2.72 -13.27 4.27
N LEU A 180 -2.33 -12.04 3.96
CA LEU A 180 -2.62 -11.41 2.66
C LEU A 180 -1.66 -11.81 1.54
N THR A 181 -0.94 -12.94 1.68
CA THR A 181 -0.23 -13.55 0.55
C THR A 181 -1.23 -13.85 -0.56
N ARG A 182 -0.77 -13.96 -1.82
CA ARG A 182 -1.69 -14.20 -2.96
C ARG A 182 -2.54 -15.46 -2.77
N ASP A 183 -1.92 -16.54 -2.31
CA ASP A 183 -2.60 -17.80 -2.00
C ASP A 183 -3.39 -17.73 -0.69
N GLY A 184 -2.94 -16.97 0.30
CA GLY A 184 -3.62 -16.76 1.57
C GLY A 184 -4.92 -15.97 1.39
N ALA A 185 -4.87 -14.84 0.69
CA ALA A 185 -6.03 -14.05 0.32
C ALA A 185 -7.03 -14.87 -0.50
N PHE A 186 -6.57 -15.67 -1.46
CA PHE A 186 -7.44 -16.60 -2.19
C PHE A 186 -8.16 -17.57 -1.25
N ARG A 187 -7.43 -18.27 -0.36
CA ARG A 187 -8.04 -19.20 0.62
C ARG A 187 -9.05 -18.51 1.54
N LEU A 188 -8.85 -17.24 1.86
CA LEU A 188 -9.80 -16.47 2.67
C LEU A 188 -11.10 -16.15 1.89
N LEU A 189 -11.01 -15.92 0.58
CA LEU A 189 -12.06 -15.20 -0.14
C LEU A 189 -12.72 -15.98 -1.29
N TYR A 190 -12.17 -17.11 -1.73
CA TYR A 190 -12.57 -17.77 -3.00
C TYR A 190 -14.06 -18.12 -3.12
N ASP A 191 -14.74 -18.44 -2.02
CA ASP A 191 -16.17 -18.78 -1.96
C ASP A 191 -17.05 -17.59 -1.52
N THR A 192 -16.54 -16.36 -1.56
CA THR A 192 -17.31 -15.16 -1.23
C THR A 192 -18.41 -14.93 -2.28
N PRO A 193 -19.70 -14.86 -1.89
CA PRO A 193 -20.78 -14.60 -2.84
C PRO A 193 -20.61 -13.29 -3.61
N GLY A 194 -20.81 -13.32 -4.92
CA GLY A 194 -20.67 -12.15 -5.80
C GLY A 194 -19.22 -11.78 -6.16
N LEU A 195 -18.23 -12.48 -5.59
CA LEU A 195 -16.82 -12.34 -5.91
C LEU A 195 -16.37 -13.42 -6.90
N VAL A 196 -15.56 -13.02 -7.87
CA VAL A 196 -14.69 -13.91 -8.64
C VAL A 196 -13.28 -13.63 -8.18
N TYR A 197 -12.66 -14.61 -7.53
CA TYR A 197 -11.23 -14.56 -7.24
C TYR A 197 -10.59 -15.77 -7.91
N PRO A 198 -9.87 -15.59 -9.04
CA PRO A 198 -9.19 -16.71 -9.67
C PRO A 198 -8.23 -17.39 -8.70
N VAL A 199 -8.07 -18.70 -8.85
CA VAL A 199 -7.11 -19.48 -8.08
C VAL A 199 -5.76 -18.78 -8.11
N ASN A 200 -5.14 -18.60 -6.95
CA ASN A 200 -3.78 -18.09 -6.83
C ASN A 200 -2.95 -19.16 -6.12
N ALA A 201 -2.16 -19.90 -6.89
CA ALA A 201 -1.35 -21.01 -6.41
C ALA A 201 0.12 -20.60 -6.28
N ALA A 202 0.74 -20.89 -5.13
CA ALA A 202 2.19 -20.84 -4.99
C ALA A 202 2.79 -22.15 -5.54
N VAL A 203 3.70 -22.05 -6.51
CA VAL A 203 4.32 -23.19 -7.18
C VAL A 203 5.84 -23.05 -7.24
N THR A 204 6.54 -24.17 -7.39
CA THR A 204 8.00 -24.21 -7.55
C THR A 204 8.40 -24.20 -9.03
N ARG A 205 9.62 -23.76 -9.31
CA ARG A 205 10.25 -23.93 -10.63
C ARG A 205 10.16 -25.37 -11.11
N ALA A 206 10.54 -26.33 -10.26
CA ALA A 206 10.55 -27.76 -10.62
C ALA A 206 9.16 -28.26 -11.07
N ALA A 207 8.08 -27.78 -10.44
CA ALA A 207 6.72 -28.12 -10.84
C ALA A 207 6.37 -27.53 -12.22
N LEU A 208 6.75 -26.27 -12.49
CA LEU A 208 6.55 -25.65 -13.81
C LEU A 208 7.39 -26.32 -14.90
N GLU A 209 8.61 -26.74 -14.59
CA GLU A 209 9.45 -27.48 -15.54
C GLU A 209 8.90 -28.88 -15.84
N ALA A 210 8.24 -29.53 -14.88
CA ALA A 210 7.52 -30.78 -15.12
C ALA A 210 6.37 -30.59 -16.12
N VAL A 211 5.67 -29.44 -16.07
CA VAL A 211 4.66 -29.08 -17.11
C VAL A 211 5.33 -28.90 -18.47
N VAL A 212 6.46 -28.18 -18.53
CA VAL A 212 7.20 -27.98 -19.79
C VAL A 212 7.69 -29.31 -20.39
N ARG A 213 8.07 -30.29 -19.55
CA ARG A 213 8.48 -31.63 -19.99
C ARG A 213 7.31 -32.57 -20.32
N GLY A 214 6.06 -32.15 -20.07
CA GLY A 214 4.87 -32.99 -20.27
C GLY A 214 4.74 -34.12 -19.24
N GLU A 215 5.37 -33.98 -18.07
CA GLU A 215 5.27 -34.94 -16.95
C GLU A 215 4.00 -34.70 -16.11
N THR A 216 3.45 -33.49 -16.19
CA THR A 216 2.21 -33.08 -15.54
C THR A 216 1.51 -32.00 -16.36
N GLU A 217 0.23 -31.76 -16.09
CA GLU A 217 -0.57 -30.75 -16.77
C GLU A 217 -0.70 -29.50 -15.91
N ILE A 218 -0.98 -28.34 -16.52
CA ILE A 218 -1.09 -27.07 -15.78
C ILE A 218 -2.28 -27.09 -14.80
N GLU A 219 -3.33 -27.81 -15.14
CA GLU A 219 -4.53 -28.09 -14.35
C GLU A 219 -4.19 -28.75 -13.01
N ALA A 220 -3.13 -29.57 -12.96
CA ALA A 220 -2.68 -30.22 -11.73
C ALA A 220 -2.05 -29.23 -10.75
N LEU A 221 -1.54 -28.09 -11.24
CA LEU A 221 -0.96 -27.02 -10.44
C LEU A 221 -1.97 -25.92 -10.11
N LEU A 222 -3.00 -25.77 -10.95
CA LEU A 222 -4.01 -24.74 -10.85
C LEU A 222 -5.36 -25.36 -11.20
N ASP A 223 -6.09 -25.80 -10.18
CA ASP A 223 -7.35 -26.56 -10.36
C ASP A 223 -8.35 -25.78 -11.23
N GLY A 224 -8.91 -26.47 -12.23
CA GLY A 224 -9.84 -25.90 -13.21
C GLY A 224 -9.24 -24.85 -14.16
N ALA A 225 -7.91 -24.65 -14.17
CA ALA A 225 -7.28 -23.71 -15.07
C ALA A 225 -7.23 -24.22 -16.50
N SER A 226 -7.21 -23.28 -17.43
CA SER A 226 -6.79 -23.51 -18.80
C SER A 226 -5.93 -22.34 -19.21
N TYR A 227 -5.11 -22.50 -20.25
CA TYR A 227 -4.47 -21.34 -20.85
C TYR A 227 -5.53 -20.36 -21.39
N PRO A 228 -5.28 -19.03 -21.30
CA PRO A 228 -4.07 -18.43 -20.74
C PRO A 228 -4.03 -18.40 -19.20
N VAL A 229 -2.82 -18.54 -18.65
CA VAL A 229 -2.55 -18.40 -17.21
C VAL A 229 -1.62 -17.23 -16.95
N LEU A 230 -1.73 -16.63 -15.78
CA LEU A 230 -0.80 -15.62 -15.29
C LEU A 230 0.31 -16.29 -14.48
N ALA A 231 1.56 -15.92 -14.74
CA ALA A 231 2.71 -16.36 -13.97
C ALA A 231 3.52 -15.16 -13.47
N ARG A 232 4.03 -15.26 -12.24
CA ARG A 232 4.76 -14.19 -11.59
C ARG A 232 5.85 -14.75 -10.66
N PRO A 233 7.09 -14.26 -10.71
CA PRO A 233 8.10 -14.52 -9.68
C PRO A 233 7.58 -14.16 -8.28
N ARG A 234 7.83 -15.02 -7.29
CA ARG A 234 7.48 -14.72 -5.90
C ARG A 234 8.36 -13.58 -5.36
N GLY A 235 7.78 -12.71 -4.53
CA GLY A 235 8.47 -11.59 -3.91
C GLY A 235 8.56 -10.32 -4.77
N THR A 236 7.94 -10.31 -5.95
CA THR A 236 7.77 -9.07 -6.74
C THR A 236 6.41 -8.43 -6.43
N HIS A 237 6.29 -7.11 -6.64
CA HIS A 237 5.03 -6.35 -6.50
C HIS A 237 4.77 -5.47 -7.74
N ALA A 238 3.61 -4.80 -7.81
CA ALA A 238 3.28 -3.85 -8.89
C ALA A 238 3.50 -4.37 -10.34
N GLY A 239 3.08 -5.60 -10.63
CA GLY A 239 3.20 -6.19 -11.97
C GLY A 239 4.61 -6.60 -12.42
N GLU A 240 5.66 -6.37 -11.62
CA GLU A 240 7.04 -6.74 -11.99
C GLU A 240 7.16 -8.26 -12.21
N GLY A 241 7.56 -8.64 -13.43
CA GLY A 241 7.70 -10.04 -13.85
C GLY A 241 6.38 -10.79 -14.05
N LEU A 242 5.22 -10.14 -13.93
CA LEU A 242 3.92 -10.74 -14.22
C LEU A 242 3.75 -10.88 -15.73
N VAL A 243 3.48 -12.09 -16.20
CA VAL A 243 3.26 -12.40 -17.62
C VAL A 243 1.97 -13.19 -17.80
N LYS A 244 1.35 -12.99 -18.96
CA LYS A 244 0.26 -13.84 -19.46
C LYS A 244 0.87 -14.89 -20.38
N LEU A 245 0.67 -16.16 -20.04
CA LEU A 245 1.18 -17.30 -20.79
C LEU A 245 0.02 -17.92 -21.56
N ASP A 246 0.12 -18.00 -22.88
CA ASP A 246 -0.93 -18.57 -23.75
C ASP A 246 -0.75 -20.08 -23.98
N GLY A 247 0.31 -20.69 -23.44
CA GLY A 247 0.58 -22.12 -23.58
C GLY A 247 1.90 -22.56 -22.99
N VAL A 248 2.18 -23.86 -23.08
CA VAL A 248 3.40 -24.49 -22.57
C VAL A 248 4.68 -23.89 -23.19
N SER A 249 4.66 -23.52 -24.47
CA SER A 249 5.82 -22.88 -25.13
C SER A 249 6.16 -21.53 -24.50
N ALA A 250 5.15 -20.71 -24.17
CA ALA A 250 5.37 -19.43 -23.49
C ALA A 250 5.88 -19.65 -22.06
N LEU A 251 5.40 -20.69 -21.37
CA LEU A 251 5.91 -21.08 -20.05
C LEU A 251 7.40 -21.45 -20.10
N ALA A 252 7.82 -22.21 -21.10
CA ALA A 252 9.22 -22.59 -21.28
C ALA A 252 10.12 -21.35 -21.49
N GLU A 253 9.70 -20.43 -22.35
CA GLU A 253 10.42 -19.16 -22.58
C GLU A 253 10.48 -18.29 -21.33
N PHE A 254 9.36 -18.20 -20.60
CA PHE A 254 9.32 -17.50 -19.33
C PHE A 254 10.35 -18.07 -18.34
N LEU A 255 10.34 -19.39 -18.11
CA LEU A 255 11.26 -20.02 -17.15
C LEU A 255 12.74 -19.86 -17.52
N ALA A 256 13.08 -19.83 -18.81
CA ALA A 256 14.43 -19.61 -19.30
C ALA A 256 14.99 -18.22 -18.93
N ASN A 257 14.11 -17.24 -18.76
CA ASN A 257 14.46 -15.85 -18.44
C ASN A 257 14.35 -15.52 -16.94
N GLN A 258 14.07 -16.52 -16.09
CA GLN A 258 13.92 -16.32 -14.65
C GLN A 258 15.06 -17.02 -13.89
N SER A 259 15.56 -16.40 -12.83
CA SER A 259 16.57 -17.01 -11.93
C SER A 259 16.00 -17.47 -10.59
N VAL A 260 14.71 -17.22 -10.33
CA VAL A 260 14.05 -17.58 -9.07
C VAL A 260 13.47 -19.00 -9.09
N ASP A 261 13.25 -19.59 -7.92
CA ASP A 261 12.74 -20.97 -7.77
C ASP A 261 11.26 -21.07 -7.36
N SER A 262 10.57 -19.94 -7.18
CA SER A 262 9.18 -19.93 -6.75
C SER A 262 8.36 -18.86 -7.46
N PHE A 263 7.11 -19.21 -7.75
CA PHE A 263 6.19 -18.43 -8.57
C PHE A 263 4.79 -18.45 -7.98
N TYR A 264 4.00 -17.43 -8.32
CA TYR A 264 2.55 -17.51 -8.26
C TYR A 264 1.98 -17.78 -9.64
N LEU A 265 1.02 -18.70 -9.72
CA LEU A 265 0.16 -18.93 -10.86
C LEU A 265 -1.26 -18.46 -10.55
N ALA A 266 -1.91 -17.84 -11.53
CA ALA A 266 -3.33 -17.55 -11.45
C ALA A 266 -4.03 -17.74 -12.80
N GLN A 267 -5.33 -17.98 -12.79
CA GLN A 267 -6.10 -18.04 -14.02
C GLN A 267 -6.28 -16.61 -14.57
N PHE A 268 -6.03 -16.43 -15.88
CA PHE A 268 -6.39 -15.17 -16.52
C PHE A 268 -7.90 -15.15 -16.78
N ILE A 269 -8.58 -14.16 -16.23
CA ILE A 269 -9.99 -13.89 -16.52
C ILE A 269 -10.05 -12.70 -17.47
N ASP A 270 -10.66 -12.88 -18.63
CA ASP A 270 -10.95 -11.77 -19.53
C ASP A 270 -12.12 -10.96 -19.00
N TYR A 271 -11.83 -9.76 -18.52
CA TYR A 271 -12.80 -8.85 -17.90
C TYR A 271 -13.03 -7.58 -18.73
N ARG A 272 -12.73 -7.65 -20.04
CA ARG A 272 -13.08 -6.55 -20.94
C ARG A 272 -14.57 -6.28 -20.91
N SER A 273 -14.92 -5.01 -20.84
CA SER A 273 -16.30 -4.58 -21.03
C SER A 273 -16.67 -4.61 -22.53
N ALA A 274 -17.92 -4.31 -22.84
CA ALA A 274 -18.46 -4.39 -24.21
C ALA A 274 -17.74 -3.49 -25.23
N ASP A 275 -17.05 -2.44 -24.77
CA ASP A 275 -16.23 -1.54 -25.59
C ASP A 275 -14.82 -2.10 -25.89
N GLY A 276 -14.49 -3.28 -25.37
CA GLY A 276 -13.19 -3.92 -25.53
C GLY A 276 -12.10 -3.37 -24.61
N LEU A 277 -12.43 -2.47 -23.68
CA LEU A 277 -11.49 -1.90 -22.72
C LEU A 277 -11.55 -2.64 -21.38
N PHE A 278 -10.45 -2.57 -20.64
CA PHE A 278 -10.32 -3.10 -19.29
C PHE A 278 -10.48 -1.97 -18.27
N ARG A 279 -11.20 -2.25 -17.18
CA ARG A 279 -11.48 -1.32 -16.07
C ARG A 279 -10.94 -1.87 -14.77
N LYS A 280 -9.99 -1.16 -14.18
CA LYS A 280 -9.43 -1.49 -12.86
C LYS A 280 -9.83 -0.43 -11.86
N TYR A 281 -10.58 -0.85 -10.85
CA TYR A 281 -10.94 -0.06 -9.70
C TYR A 281 -9.95 -0.33 -8.57
N ARG A 282 -9.51 0.72 -7.88
CA ARG A 282 -8.87 0.61 -6.58
C ARG A 282 -9.82 1.12 -5.52
N LEU A 283 -10.09 0.27 -4.52
CA LEU A 283 -10.93 0.61 -3.40
C LEU A 283 -10.14 0.47 -2.09
N LEU A 284 -10.33 1.41 -1.19
CA LEU A 284 -9.81 1.35 0.17
C LEU A 284 -10.95 1.01 1.13
N PHE A 285 -10.70 0.12 2.08
CA PHE A 285 -11.61 -0.20 3.17
C PHE A 285 -11.08 0.43 4.45
N ILE A 286 -11.95 1.17 5.15
CA ILE A 286 -11.67 1.79 6.45
C ILE A 286 -12.83 1.44 7.38
N ASP A 287 -12.56 0.78 8.51
CA ASP A 287 -13.57 0.39 9.51
C ASP A 287 -14.74 -0.40 8.86
N GLY A 288 -14.41 -1.26 7.89
CA GLY A 288 -15.36 -2.06 7.11
C GLY A 288 -16.09 -1.32 5.98
N ALA A 289 -15.98 0.01 5.89
CA ALA A 289 -16.60 0.80 4.84
C ALA A 289 -15.68 0.94 3.60
N PRO A 290 -16.19 0.71 2.37
CA PRO A 290 -15.42 0.87 1.15
C PRO A 290 -15.40 2.34 0.68
N TYR A 291 -14.29 2.76 0.08
CA TYR A 291 -14.07 4.07 -0.51
C TYR A 291 -13.41 3.92 -1.88
N ALA A 292 -13.91 4.62 -2.90
CA ALA A 292 -13.24 4.68 -4.20
C ALA A 292 -11.93 5.48 -4.12
N ALA A 293 -10.83 4.89 -4.59
CA ALA A 293 -9.53 5.55 -4.70
C ALA A 293 -9.23 5.99 -6.14
N HIS A 294 -9.43 5.10 -7.12
CA HIS A 294 -9.36 5.45 -8.55
C HIS A 294 -10.03 4.40 -9.44
N LEU A 295 -10.34 4.80 -10.67
CA LEU A 295 -10.67 3.94 -11.81
C LEU A 295 -9.65 4.20 -12.92
N ALA A 296 -8.93 3.14 -13.32
CA ALA A 296 -8.00 3.16 -14.43
C ALA A 296 -8.55 2.36 -15.61
N ILE A 297 -8.52 2.95 -16.80
CA ILE A 297 -9.04 2.35 -18.04
C ILE A 297 -7.90 2.18 -19.06
N SER A 298 -7.84 1.03 -19.70
CA SER A 298 -6.80 0.73 -20.69
C SER A 298 -7.25 -0.33 -21.71
N LYS A 299 -6.64 -0.31 -22.89
CA LYS A 299 -6.66 -1.45 -23.83
C LYS A 299 -5.85 -2.66 -23.35
N ASN A 300 -4.93 -2.47 -22.40
CA ASN A 300 -4.10 -3.52 -21.83
C ASN A 300 -4.71 -4.04 -20.52
N TRP A 301 -4.65 -5.35 -20.30
CA TRP A 301 -5.23 -5.99 -19.11
C TRP A 301 -4.41 -5.74 -17.82
N MET A 302 -3.10 -5.54 -17.94
CA MET A 302 -2.23 -5.32 -16.77
C MET A 302 -2.18 -3.82 -16.42
N ILE A 303 -3.17 -3.38 -15.65
CA ILE A 303 -3.39 -1.96 -15.37
C ILE A 303 -2.71 -1.50 -14.08
N HIS A 304 -1.90 -0.46 -14.21
CA HIS A 304 -1.49 0.45 -13.14
C HIS A 304 -1.97 1.85 -13.53
N TYR A 305 -2.39 2.67 -12.57
CA TYR A 305 -2.93 4.00 -12.91
C TYR A 305 -1.94 4.84 -13.76
N LEU A 306 -0.63 4.72 -13.48
CA LEU A 306 0.44 5.37 -14.25
C LEU A 306 0.62 4.85 -15.68
N ASN A 307 0.21 3.62 -15.98
CA ASN A 307 0.30 3.03 -17.32
C ASN A 307 -1.04 3.07 -18.10
N ALA A 308 -2.11 3.52 -17.44
CA ALA A 308 -3.44 3.59 -17.99
C ALA A 308 -3.60 4.81 -18.90
N GLU A 309 -4.55 4.75 -19.83
CA GLU A 309 -4.79 5.78 -20.84
C GLU A 309 -5.63 6.94 -20.27
N MET A 310 -5.34 7.40 -19.03
CA MET A 310 -6.15 8.38 -18.28
C MET A 310 -5.98 9.83 -18.74
N ASN A 311 -5.13 10.10 -19.75
CA ASN A 311 -5.11 11.39 -20.42
C ASN A 311 -6.33 11.57 -21.36
N ASP A 312 -6.95 10.47 -21.78
CA ASP A 312 -8.19 10.49 -22.54
C ASP A 312 -9.31 11.15 -21.73
N TRP A 313 -10.06 12.06 -22.36
CA TRP A 313 -11.16 12.76 -21.72
C TRP A 313 -12.31 11.81 -21.33
N ASN A 314 -12.65 10.84 -22.17
CA ASN A 314 -13.74 9.90 -21.92
C ASN A 314 -13.42 9.01 -20.73
N HIS A 315 -12.17 8.54 -20.60
CA HIS A 315 -11.76 7.75 -19.45
C HIS A 315 -11.85 8.56 -18.14
N ARG A 316 -11.46 9.84 -18.17
CA ARG A 316 -11.59 10.74 -17.01
C ARG A 316 -13.04 11.06 -16.67
N ALA A 317 -13.89 11.23 -17.67
CA ALA A 317 -15.33 11.43 -17.46
C ALA A 317 -15.96 10.19 -16.81
N GLU A 318 -15.51 8.99 -17.18
CA GLU A 318 -15.96 7.74 -16.58
C GLU A 318 -15.50 7.59 -15.12
N GLU A 319 -14.23 7.89 -14.80
CA GLU A 319 -13.76 7.90 -13.41
C GLU A 319 -14.51 8.94 -12.56
N ALA A 320 -14.78 10.13 -13.11
CA ALA A 320 -15.58 11.14 -12.43
C ALA A 320 -17.00 10.65 -12.11
N LEU A 321 -17.64 9.97 -13.07
CA LEU A 321 -18.97 9.39 -12.88
C LEU A 321 -18.94 8.24 -11.85
N PHE A 322 -17.90 7.41 -11.90
CA PHE A 322 -17.67 6.34 -10.93
C PHE A 322 -17.58 6.91 -9.51
N PHE A 323 -16.82 7.98 -9.28
CA PHE A 323 -16.76 8.64 -7.97
C PHE A 323 -18.11 9.24 -7.55
N ALA A 324 -18.77 9.96 -8.45
CA ALA A 324 -20.04 10.61 -8.17
C ALA A 324 -21.16 9.61 -7.81
N ARG A 325 -21.08 8.37 -8.31
CA ARG A 325 -22.10 7.33 -8.11
C ARG A 325 -21.62 6.16 -7.25
N PHE A 326 -20.44 6.26 -6.64
CA PHE A 326 -19.83 5.13 -5.94
C PHE A 326 -20.75 4.59 -4.85
N ASP A 327 -21.24 5.47 -3.96
CA ASP A 327 -22.04 5.09 -2.80
C ASP A 327 -23.46 4.63 -3.17
N ASP A 328 -24.01 5.14 -4.27
CA ASP A 328 -25.40 4.91 -4.69
C ASP A 328 -25.55 3.81 -5.76
N ASP A 329 -24.45 3.37 -6.38
CA ASP A 329 -24.45 2.32 -7.41
C ASP A 329 -23.40 1.24 -7.13
N PHE A 330 -22.11 1.55 -7.34
CA PHE A 330 -21.05 0.53 -7.32
C PHE A 330 -20.96 -0.19 -5.96
N ALA A 331 -20.99 0.57 -4.87
CA ALA A 331 -20.95 0.03 -3.51
C ALA A 331 -22.22 -0.74 -3.16
N VAL A 332 -23.39 -0.31 -3.66
CA VAL A 332 -24.66 -1.00 -3.43
C VAL A 332 -24.68 -2.35 -4.14
N ARG A 333 -24.29 -2.40 -5.41
CA ARG A 333 -24.26 -3.63 -6.22
C ARG A 333 -23.33 -4.69 -5.62
N HIS A 334 -22.20 -4.25 -5.05
CA HIS A 334 -21.17 -5.14 -4.48
C HIS A 334 -21.21 -5.26 -2.95
N GLN A 335 -22.24 -4.73 -2.28
CA GLN A 335 -22.32 -4.63 -0.82
C GLN A 335 -22.11 -5.98 -0.11
N ALA A 336 -22.72 -7.06 -0.62
CA ALA A 336 -22.60 -8.38 -0.02
C ALA A 336 -21.16 -8.92 -0.10
N ALA A 337 -20.50 -8.75 -1.25
CA ALA A 337 -19.10 -9.15 -1.42
C ALA A 337 -18.17 -8.31 -0.53
N PHE A 338 -18.39 -7.00 -0.46
CA PHE A 338 -17.61 -6.09 0.40
C PHE A 338 -17.73 -6.43 1.89
N THR A 339 -18.95 -6.67 2.36
CA THR A 339 -19.22 -7.03 3.76
C THR A 339 -18.51 -8.33 4.14
N GLU A 340 -18.64 -9.35 3.29
CA GLU A 340 -18.03 -10.65 3.56
C GLU A 340 -16.50 -10.62 3.41
N MET A 341 -15.95 -9.89 2.44
CA MET A 341 -14.51 -9.69 2.33
C MET A 341 -13.93 -9.01 3.57
N ALA A 342 -14.52 -7.90 4.03
CA ALA A 342 -14.07 -7.20 5.23
C ALA A 342 -14.08 -8.13 6.45
N ARG A 343 -15.16 -8.90 6.63
CA ARG A 343 -15.29 -9.88 7.73
C ARG A 343 -14.20 -10.95 7.69
N ARG A 344 -13.91 -11.51 6.52
CA ARG A 344 -12.96 -12.62 6.35
C ARG A 344 -11.50 -12.19 6.40
N ILE A 345 -11.18 -11.02 5.84
CA ILE A 345 -9.85 -10.41 5.93
C ILE A 345 -9.55 -10.07 7.39
N GLY A 346 -10.52 -9.46 8.09
CA GLY A 346 -10.40 -9.11 9.50
C GLY A 346 -9.40 -7.98 9.75
N LEU A 347 -9.25 -7.07 8.79
CA LEU A 347 -8.52 -5.82 8.91
C LEU A 347 -9.48 -4.65 8.72
N ASP A 348 -9.30 -3.62 9.54
CA ASP A 348 -10.04 -2.37 9.42
C ASP A 348 -9.45 -1.43 8.37
N TYR A 349 -8.21 -1.67 7.92
CA TYR A 349 -7.58 -0.96 6.82
C TYR A 349 -6.97 -1.95 5.83
N PHE A 350 -7.51 -1.99 4.61
CA PHE A 350 -6.91 -2.71 3.50
C PHE A 350 -7.40 -2.15 2.16
N ILE A 351 -6.63 -2.40 1.11
CA ILE A 351 -6.90 -1.92 -0.25
C ILE A 351 -7.09 -3.14 -1.14
N ILE A 352 -8.01 -3.02 -2.09
CA ILE A 352 -8.15 -3.98 -3.17
C ILE A 352 -7.99 -3.31 -4.52
N ASP A 353 -7.42 -4.07 -5.46
CA ASP A 353 -7.53 -3.80 -6.89
C ASP A 353 -8.50 -4.83 -7.49
N CYS A 354 -9.53 -4.35 -8.19
CA CYS A 354 -10.58 -5.19 -8.75
C CYS A 354 -11.08 -4.70 -10.11
N GLY A 355 -11.85 -5.53 -10.80
CA GLY A 355 -12.60 -5.23 -12.01
C GLY A 355 -14.03 -5.75 -11.90
N GLU A 356 -14.77 -5.71 -13.00
CA GLU A 356 -16.07 -6.38 -13.12
C GLU A 356 -16.00 -7.39 -14.26
N THR A 357 -16.47 -8.62 -14.02
CA THR A 357 -16.65 -9.61 -15.08
C THR A 357 -17.79 -9.21 -16.01
N SER A 358 -17.89 -9.83 -17.19
CA SER A 358 -18.94 -9.55 -18.17
C SER A 358 -20.37 -9.83 -17.65
N ASP A 359 -20.52 -10.69 -16.65
CA ASP A 359 -21.78 -10.96 -15.93
C ASP A 359 -21.99 -10.08 -14.69
N GLY A 360 -21.12 -9.09 -14.46
CA GLY A 360 -21.28 -8.06 -13.43
C GLY A 360 -20.83 -8.46 -12.01
N ARG A 361 -20.11 -9.57 -11.85
CA ARG A 361 -19.50 -9.94 -10.56
C ARG A 361 -18.21 -9.16 -10.32
N LEU A 362 -17.87 -8.95 -9.05
CA LEU A 362 -16.63 -8.29 -8.68
C LEU A 362 -15.45 -9.25 -8.93
N LEU A 363 -14.49 -8.86 -9.77
CA LEU A 363 -13.28 -9.63 -10.04
C LEU A 363 -12.12 -9.09 -9.20
N LEU A 364 -11.56 -9.90 -8.31
CA LEU A 364 -10.47 -9.48 -7.42
C LEU A 364 -9.09 -9.80 -8.03
N PHE A 365 -8.21 -8.80 -8.07
CA PHE A 365 -6.82 -8.96 -8.55
C PHE A 365 -5.81 -8.99 -7.40
N GLU A 366 -5.99 -8.11 -6.42
CA GLU A 366 -5.05 -7.92 -5.32
C GLU A 366 -5.75 -7.41 -4.07
N VAL A 367 -5.25 -7.86 -2.92
CA VAL A 367 -5.57 -7.34 -1.59
C VAL A 367 -4.25 -7.03 -0.90
N GLY A 368 -4.17 -5.92 -0.17
CA GLY A 368 -2.95 -5.54 0.54
C GLY A 368 -3.12 -4.28 1.37
N THR A 369 -2.09 -3.88 2.10
CA THR A 369 -2.13 -2.71 2.99
C THR A 369 -1.26 -1.55 2.50
N ALA A 370 -0.25 -1.82 1.68
CA ALA A 370 0.72 -0.83 1.20
C ALA A 370 0.55 -0.47 -0.28
N MET A 371 -0.70 -0.29 -0.72
CA MET A 371 -0.97 0.29 -2.04
C MET A 371 -1.14 1.80 -1.90
N ILE A 372 -0.57 2.58 -2.82
CA ILE A 372 -0.60 4.03 -2.72
C ILE A 372 -2.00 4.57 -3.06
N VAL A 373 -2.49 5.45 -2.19
CA VAL A 373 -3.66 6.32 -2.38
C VAL A 373 -3.20 7.75 -2.04
N HIS A 374 -3.46 8.71 -2.92
CA HIS A 374 -2.92 10.08 -2.79
C HIS A 374 -3.81 11.12 -3.49
N SER A 375 -3.61 12.40 -3.17
CA SER A 375 -4.26 13.55 -3.80
C SER A 375 -3.33 14.35 -4.72
N LEU A 376 -2.25 13.74 -5.24
CA LEU A 376 -1.22 14.44 -6.01
C LEU A 376 -1.57 14.68 -7.50
N ASP A 377 -2.66 14.11 -8.01
CA ASP A 377 -3.03 14.27 -9.42
C ASP A 377 -3.27 15.75 -9.79
N PRO A 378 -2.83 16.23 -10.98
CA PRO A 378 -2.99 17.62 -11.38
C PRO A 378 -4.47 18.04 -11.42
N VAL A 379 -4.84 19.03 -10.60
CA VAL A 379 -6.23 19.49 -10.46
C VAL A 379 -6.83 19.96 -11.79
N ALA A 380 -6.03 20.59 -12.66
CA ALA A 380 -6.47 21.03 -13.98
C ALA A 380 -6.90 19.85 -14.88
N ALA A 381 -6.28 18.68 -14.72
CA ALA A 381 -6.60 17.48 -15.50
C ALA A 381 -7.64 16.58 -14.80
N PHE A 382 -7.65 16.55 -13.47
CA PHE A 382 -8.46 15.64 -12.64
C PHE A 382 -9.22 16.38 -11.51
N PRO A 383 -10.06 17.38 -11.83
CA PRO A 383 -10.67 18.26 -10.81
C PRO A 383 -11.59 17.52 -9.83
N TYR A 384 -12.16 16.39 -10.24
CA TYR A 384 -13.06 15.56 -9.45
C TYR A 384 -12.36 14.70 -8.39
N LYS A 385 -11.03 14.53 -8.45
CA LYS A 385 -10.31 13.67 -7.51
C LYS A 385 -10.17 14.28 -6.13
N GLN A 386 -9.95 15.60 -6.03
CA GLN A 386 -9.72 16.27 -4.75
C GLN A 386 -10.87 16.11 -3.75
N PRO A 387 -12.16 16.29 -4.13
CA PRO A 387 -13.27 16.00 -3.23
C PRO A 387 -13.32 14.52 -2.79
N GLN A 388 -13.09 13.58 -3.71
CA GLN A 388 -13.12 12.15 -3.40
C GLN A 388 -11.98 11.73 -2.45
N MET A 389 -10.76 12.22 -2.67
CA MET A 389 -9.62 11.93 -1.80
C MET A 389 -9.84 12.50 -0.40
N ARG A 390 -10.39 13.71 -0.28
CA ARG A 390 -10.76 14.28 1.02
C ARG A 390 -11.76 13.42 1.77
N LYS A 391 -12.85 12.97 1.12
CA LYS A 391 -13.82 12.04 1.73
C LYS A 391 -13.14 10.78 2.30
N LEU A 392 -12.19 10.20 1.56
CA LEU A 392 -11.44 9.02 1.96
C LEU A 392 -10.48 9.32 3.13
N PHE A 393 -9.72 10.42 3.06
CA PHE A 393 -8.78 10.83 4.12
C PHE A 393 -9.50 11.20 5.41
N ASP A 394 -10.62 11.93 5.32
CA ASP A 394 -11.48 12.24 6.47
C ASP A 394 -12.00 10.96 7.14
N GLY A 395 -12.36 9.94 6.35
CA GLY A 395 -12.73 8.62 6.86
C GLY A 395 -11.59 7.96 7.64
N PHE A 396 -10.37 8.02 7.12
CA PHE A 396 -9.18 7.47 7.80
C PHE A 396 -8.87 8.23 9.09
N ILE A 397 -8.88 9.55 9.05
CA ILE A 397 -8.67 10.42 10.23
C ILE A 397 -9.72 10.13 11.30
N ALA A 398 -11.00 10.04 10.93
CA ALA A 398 -12.08 9.70 11.85
C ALA A 398 -11.87 8.33 12.50
N TYR A 399 -11.44 7.33 11.72
CA TYR A 399 -11.10 6.00 12.21
C TYR A 399 -9.94 6.02 13.22
N ILE A 400 -8.86 6.76 12.94
CA ILE A 400 -7.74 6.92 13.89
C ILE A 400 -8.22 7.60 15.17
N CYS A 401 -8.99 8.69 15.06
CA CYS A 401 -9.51 9.42 16.20
C CYS A 401 -10.45 8.60 17.08
N LYS A 402 -11.32 7.79 16.48
CA LYS A 402 -12.21 6.85 17.18
C LYS A 402 -11.44 5.89 18.09
N HIS A 403 -10.20 5.54 17.73
CA HIS A 403 -9.35 4.59 18.46
C HIS A 403 -8.26 5.25 19.29
N ALA A 404 -8.10 6.57 19.23
CA ALA A 404 -7.17 7.28 20.10
C ALA A 404 -7.65 7.22 21.55
N THR A 405 -6.72 7.09 22.51
CA THR A 405 -7.08 7.21 23.93
C THR A 405 -7.65 8.61 24.22
N ASP A 406 -8.79 8.64 24.92
CA ASP A 406 -9.68 9.81 25.02
C ASP A 406 -9.06 10.96 25.85
N ASP A 407 -8.33 11.84 25.16
CA ASP A 407 -7.74 13.07 25.71
C ASP A 407 -8.44 14.35 25.19
N GLY A 408 -9.56 14.23 24.46
CA GLY A 408 -10.29 15.37 23.89
C GLY A 408 -9.59 16.10 22.74
N ARG A 409 -8.48 15.56 22.20
CA ARG A 409 -7.67 16.16 21.11
C ARG A 409 -8.29 16.01 19.72
N CYS A 410 -9.26 15.10 19.54
CA CYS A 410 -9.97 14.94 18.28
C CYS A 410 -11.41 15.48 18.32
N ARG A 411 -11.55 16.77 18.60
CA ARG A 411 -12.81 17.47 18.32
C ARG A 411 -12.74 18.00 16.90
N THR A 412 -13.36 17.29 15.96
CA THR A 412 -13.67 17.86 14.66
C THR A 412 -14.65 19.01 14.90
N THR A 413 -14.27 20.22 14.49
CA THR A 413 -15.23 21.32 14.40
C THR A 413 -16.21 20.94 13.29
N SER A 414 -17.40 20.45 13.66
CA SER A 414 -18.50 20.34 12.69
C SER A 414 -18.71 21.72 12.05
N PRO A 415 -18.75 21.83 10.72
CA PRO A 415 -19.23 23.05 10.09
C PRO A 415 -20.72 23.19 10.44
N GLU A 416 -21.11 24.34 10.99
CA GLU A 416 -22.52 24.76 11.10
C GLU A 416 -23.15 24.96 9.72
#